data_AF-A0A7K9Y9E3-F1
#
_entry.id   AF-A0A7K9Y9E3-F1
#
_cell.length_a   1.000
_cell.length_b   1.000
_cell.length_c   1.000
_cell.angle_alpha   90.00
_cell.angle_beta   90.00
_cell.angle_gamma   90.00
#
_symmetry.space_group_name_H-M   'P 1'
#
loop_
_entity.id
_entity.type
_entity.pdbx_description
1 polymer ?
#
loop_
_entity_poly.entity_id
_entity_poly.type
_entity_poly.pdbx_seq_one_letter_code
_entity_poly.pdbx_strand_id
1 'polypeptide(L)'
;EVSELTESSKKNVAHGLAWSYYVGYLKIVLPRLKECMEEISRDNPMMRAHRDTWKLHILIPLSCEIWDDLEKADSNIQYLTDLPETTLIRAGIKRRVYKHSLYVIRDEDNKPRPCVLEFASPLQTLYAMSQDDCTAFSREQRLEQARLFYRTLQDILSTSRECAGMYRLIAYEGECGWYAGSPAQSPASARTQTRLCLSSAPESAEVKSHFLSGLILWHLQQQQHEEYMVQEELPWGAGSSELSLQVSASDLPQPLRSDCS
;
A
#
# COMPACT_ATOMS: atom_id res chain seq x y z
N GLU A 1 -23.96 -16.33 36.99
CA GLU A 1 -24.20 -15.09 36.22
C GLU A 1 -23.38 -15.12 34.94
N VAL A 2 -23.85 -14.53 33.83
CA VAL A 2 -23.06 -14.35 32.59
C VAL A 2 -23.40 -12.97 32.00
N SER A 3 -22.86 -11.90 32.60
CA SER A 3 -23.16 -10.53 32.17
C SER A 3 -21.96 -9.56 32.15
N GLU A 4 -20.76 -9.97 32.55
CA GLU A 4 -19.57 -9.10 32.52
C GLU A 4 -18.65 -9.33 31.30
N LEU A 5 -18.74 -10.49 30.64
CA LEU A 5 -17.86 -10.85 29.52
C LEU A 5 -18.28 -10.26 28.16
N THR A 6 -19.42 -9.56 28.08
CA THR A 6 -19.97 -9.02 26.81
C THR A 6 -19.82 -7.51 26.68
N GLU A 7 -19.64 -6.74 27.76
CA GLU A 7 -19.47 -5.29 27.67
C GLU A 7 -18.09 -4.82 27.17
N SER A 8 -17.08 -5.68 27.25
CA SER A 8 -15.76 -5.45 26.63
C SER A 8 -15.80 -5.46 25.09
N SER A 9 -16.88 -5.95 24.47
CA SER A 9 -16.98 -6.15 23.01
C SER A 9 -17.31 -4.89 22.19
N LYS A 10 -17.67 -3.76 22.83
CA LYS A 10 -18.17 -2.54 22.16
C LYS A 10 -17.15 -1.75 21.30
N LYS A 11 -15.91 -2.22 21.11
CA LYS A 11 -14.78 -1.37 20.63
C LYS A 11 -13.92 -1.92 19.47
N ASN A 12 -14.50 -2.61 18.48
CA ASN A 12 -13.77 -3.04 17.27
C ASN A 12 -14.24 -2.33 15.98
N VAL A 13 -14.46 -1.01 16.04
CA VAL A 13 -14.85 -0.17 14.90
C VAL A 13 -13.86 -0.31 13.74
N ALA A 14 -12.56 -0.36 14.07
CA ALA A 14 -11.47 -0.58 13.13
C ALA A 14 -11.63 -1.83 12.26
N HIS A 15 -12.20 -2.92 12.81
CA HIS A 15 -12.39 -4.17 12.07
C HIS A 15 -13.48 -4.02 11.00
N GLY A 16 -14.59 -3.38 11.35
CA GLY A 16 -15.65 -3.03 10.39
C GLY A 16 -15.16 -2.06 9.32
N LEU A 17 -14.35 -1.06 9.69
CA LEU A 17 -13.72 -0.12 8.75
C LEU A 17 -12.75 -0.82 7.79
N ALA A 18 -11.90 -1.74 8.26
CA ALA A 18 -10.97 -2.49 7.41
C ALA A 18 -11.70 -3.38 6.39
N TRP A 19 -12.71 -4.14 6.82
CA TRP A 19 -13.54 -4.93 5.90
C TRP A 19 -14.35 -4.07 4.92
N SER A 20 -14.91 -2.95 5.40
CA SER A 20 -15.63 -1.99 4.55
C SER A 20 -14.72 -1.40 3.48
N TYR A 21 -13.48 -1.04 3.83
CA TYR A 21 -12.50 -0.53 2.87
C TYR A 21 -12.05 -1.60 1.88
N TYR A 22 -11.78 -2.82 2.34
CA TYR A 22 -11.39 -3.92 1.47
C TYR A 22 -12.50 -4.32 0.48
N VAL A 23 -13.69 -4.67 0.96
CA VAL A 23 -14.82 -5.15 0.13
C VAL A 23 -15.53 -3.99 -0.59
N GLY A 24 -15.54 -2.80 0.01
CA GLY A 24 -16.13 -1.59 -0.53
C GLY A 24 -15.27 -0.90 -1.60
N TYR A 25 -13.95 -1.06 -1.55
CA TYR A 25 -13.03 -0.31 -2.41
C TYR A 25 -11.88 -1.16 -2.96
N LEU A 26 -10.93 -1.60 -2.12
CA LEU A 26 -9.67 -2.17 -2.60
C LEU A 26 -9.84 -3.39 -3.52
N LYS A 27 -10.74 -4.31 -3.19
CA LYS A 27 -11.03 -5.50 -4.00
C LYS A 27 -11.52 -5.15 -5.43
N ILE A 28 -12.08 -3.96 -5.63
CA ILE A 28 -12.62 -3.52 -6.91
C ILE A 28 -11.57 -2.76 -7.73
N VAL A 29 -10.78 -1.90 -7.06
CA VAL A 29 -9.84 -1.01 -7.73
C VAL A 29 -8.49 -1.67 -8.00
N LEU A 30 -7.95 -2.47 -7.07
CA LEU A 30 -6.60 -3.05 -7.21
C LEU A 30 -6.43 -3.97 -8.44
N PRO A 31 -7.40 -4.84 -8.81
CA PRO A 31 -7.28 -5.64 -10.03
C PRO A 31 -7.27 -4.80 -11.32
N ARG A 32 -7.96 -3.65 -11.32
CA ARG A 32 -8.09 -2.75 -12.49
C ARG A 32 -6.99 -1.72 -12.57
N LEU A 33 -6.34 -1.41 -11.45
CA LEU A 33 -5.24 -0.46 -11.35
C LEU A 33 -4.13 -0.79 -12.36
N LYS A 34 -3.81 -2.09 -12.51
CA LYS A 34 -2.80 -2.54 -13.48
C LYS A 34 -3.16 -2.12 -14.92
N GLU A 35 -4.40 -2.37 -15.35
CA GLU A 35 -4.89 -2.00 -16.69
C GLU A 35 -4.82 -0.47 -16.90
N CYS A 36 -5.20 0.30 -15.86
CA CYS A 36 -5.15 1.77 -15.87
C CYS A 36 -3.71 2.32 -15.97
N MET A 37 -2.75 1.70 -15.28
CA MET A 37 -1.34 2.08 -15.35
C MET A 37 -0.69 1.65 -16.67
N GLU A 38 -1.05 0.48 -17.20
CA GLU A 38 -0.64 0.02 -18.53
C GLU A 38 -1.11 0.99 -19.62
N GLU A 39 -2.34 1.49 -19.53
CA GLU A 39 -2.90 2.48 -20.45
C GLU A 39 -2.09 3.78 -20.48
N ILE A 40 -1.87 4.43 -19.33
CA ILE A 40 -1.05 5.66 -19.27
C ILE A 40 0.40 5.40 -19.72
N SER A 41 0.96 4.20 -19.49
CA SER A 41 2.34 3.88 -19.90
C SER A 41 2.57 3.82 -21.42
N ARG A 42 1.49 3.72 -22.22
CA ARG A 42 1.57 3.77 -23.69
C ARG A 42 1.97 5.16 -24.16
N ASP A 43 1.42 6.19 -23.52
CA ASP A 43 1.61 7.59 -23.93
C ASP A 43 2.63 8.33 -23.05
N ASN A 44 2.95 7.82 -21.85
CA ASN A 44 3.90 8.44 -20.93
C ASN A 44 5.18 7.58 -20.74
N PRO A 45 6.33 7.98 -21.32
CA PRO A 45 7.61 7.28 -21.17
C PRO A 45 8.13 7.19 -19.72
N MET A 46 7.83 8.18 -18.87
CA MET A 46 8.23 8.17 -17.45
C MET A 46 7.55 7.01 -16.72
N MET A 47 6.24 6.82 -16.93
CA MET A 47 5.48 5.70 -16.36
C MET A 47 5.96 4.34 -16.88
N ARG A 48 6.49 4.30 -18.11
CA ARG A 48 7.05 3.08 -18.70
C ARG A 48 8.42 2.72 -18.12
N ALA A 49 9.24 3.72 -17.76
CA ALA A 49 10.53 3.51 -17.12
C ALA A 49 10.41 3.02 -15.67
N HIS A 50 9.34 3.43 -14.97
CA HIS A 50 9.06 3.07 -13.58
C HIS A 50 7.96 2.01 -13.44
N ARG A 51 8.02 0.93 -14.22
CA ARG A 51 7.10 -0.23 -14.12
C ARG A 51 7.15 -0.90 -12.74
N ASP A 52 8.29 -0.82 -12.11
CA ASP A 52 8.58 -1.34 -10.78
C ASP A 52 7.96 -0.51 -9.65
N THR A 53 7.42 0.68 -9.91
CA THR A 53 6.65 1.48 -8.91
C THR A 53 5.14 1.31 -9.03
N TRP A 54 4.64 0.38 -9.87
CA TRP A 54 3.21 0.22 -10.20
C TRP A 54 2.37 -0.44 -9.10
N LYS A 55 2.24 0.24 -7.95
CA LYS A 55 1.39 -0.17 -6.82
C LYS A 55 0.61 1.02 -6.27
N LEU A 56 -0.56 0.78 -5.70
CA LEU A 56 -1.29 1.76 -4.90
C LEU A 56 -0.60 1.91 -3.55
N HIS A 57 0.01 3.07 -3.30
CA HIS A 57 0.68 3.39 -2.05
C HIS A 57 -0.36 4.02 -1.10
N ILE A 58 -0.81 3.23 -0.12
CA ILE A 58 -1.85 3.61 0.83
C ILE A 58 -1.18 4.19 2.08
N LEU A 59 -1.33 5.50 2.26
CA LEU A 59 -0.82 6.26 3.41
C LEU A 59 -1.75 6.08 4.61
N ILE A 60 -1.17 5.65 5.73
CA ILE A 60 -1.86 5.32 6.99
C ILE A 60 -1.23 6.12 8.14
N PRO A 61 -1.54 7.43 8.27
CA PRO A 61 -1.17 8.21 9.45
C PRO A 61 -1.85 7.67 10.70
N LEU A 62 -1.09 7.13 11.65
CA LEU A 62 -1.61 6.59 12.91
C LEU A 62 -2.21 7.68 13.83
N SER A 63 -1.86 8.95 13.59
CA SER A 63 -2.54 10.10 14.19
C SER A 63 -3.98 10.28 13.69
N CYS A 64 -4.36 9.65 12.57
CA CYS A 64 -5.56 9.90 11.77
C CYS A 64 -5.68 11.32 11.20
N GLU A 65 -4.59 12.09 11.18
CA GLU A 65 -4.55 13.41 10.53
C GLU A 65 -4.30 13.21 9.03
N ILE A 66 -5.36 13.40 8.23
CA ILE A 66 -5.35 13.30 6.77
C ILE A 66 -5.38 14.71 6.17
N TRP A 67 -4.61 14.90 5.10
CA TRP A 67 -4.64 16.11 4.28
C TRP A 67 -5.44 15.84 3.01
N ASP A 68 -6.39 16.71 2.69
CA ASP A 68 -7.14 16.65 1.41
C ASP A 68 -6.24 16.95 0.20
N ASP A 69 -5.12 17.61 0.43
CA ASP A 69 -4.15 18.03 -0.59
C ASP A 69 -2.73 17.65 -0.15
N LEU A 70 -2.12 16.71 -0.88
CA LEU A 70 -0.77 16.22 -0.62
C LEU A 70 0.32 17.27 -0.91
N GLU A 71 0.10 18.20 -1.84
CA GLU A 71 1.06 19.25 -2.17
C GLU A 71 1.18 20.28 -1.03
N LYS A 72 0.12 20.42 -0.21
CA LYS A 72 0.14 21.20 1.04
C LYS A 72 0.82 20.47 2.19
N ALA A 73 0.83 19.14 2.18
CA ALA A 73 1.48 18.33 3.21
C ALA A 73 3.00 18.29 3.04
N ASP A 74 3.48 18.26 1.78
CA ASP A 74 4.89 18.25 1.43
C ASP A 74 5.10 18.76 -0.01
N SER A 75 5.86 19.85 -0.17
CA SER A 75 6.05 20.52 -1.47
C SER A 75 6.96 19.77 -2.46
N ASN A 76 7.58 18.65 -2.05
CA ASN A 76 8.25 17.72 -2.97
C ASN A 76 7.28 16.77 -3.67
N ILE A 77 6.03 16.65 -3.19
CA ILE A 77 4.97 15.87 -3.82
C ILE A 77 4.22 16.80 -4.78
N GLN A 78 4.15 16.42 -6.06
CA GLN A 78 3.50 17.21 -7.11
C GLN A 78 2.45 16.35 -7.82
N TYR A 79 1.23 16.86 -7.98
CA TYR A 79 0.17 16.19 -8.73
C TYR A 79 0.53 16.17 -10.22
N LEU A 80 0.35 15.02 -10.88
CA LEU A 80 0.64 14.85 -12.31
C LEU A 80 -0.64 14.71 -13.15
N THR A 81 -1.50 13.75 -12.82
CA THR A 81 -2.77 13.47 -13.53
C THR A 81 -3.61 12.45 -12.75
N ASP A 82 -4.89 12.35 -13.05
CA ASP A 82 -5.70 11.19 -12.66
C ASP A 82 -5.40 9.97 -13.56
N LEU A 83 -5.56 8.77 -13.01
CA LEU A 83 -5.64 7.51 -13.77
C LEU A 83 -7.03 7.36 -14.46
N PRO A 84 -7.14 6.52 -15.52
CA PRO A 84 -8.40 6.19 -16.16
C PRO A 84 -9.54 5.84 -15.19
N GLU A 85 -10.73 6.40 -15.45
CA GLU A 85 -11.88 6.28 -14.56
C GLU A 85 -12.47 4.87 -14.53
N THR A 86 -12.41 4.19 -13.38
CA THR A 86 -13.12 2.92 -13.18
C THR A 86 -14.59 3.19 -12.86
N THR A 87 -15.48 2.93 -13.83
CA THR A 87 -16.93 3.10 -13.68
C THR A 87 -17.66 1.78 -13.42
N LEU A 88 -18.57 1.74 -12.44
CA LEU A 88 -19.39 0.58 -12.10
C LEU A 88 -20.83 0.95 -11.66
N ILE A 89 -21.76 0.01 -11.86
CA ILE A 89 -23.10 0.04 -11.24
C ILE A 89 -23.00 -0.63 -9.86
N ARG A 90 -23.41 0.04 -8.78
CA ARG A 90 -23.40 -0.55 -7.43
C ARG A 90 -24.41 0.10 -6.49
N ALA A 91 -25.11 -0.71 -5.69
CA ALA A 91 -26.05 -0.25 -4.65
C ALA A 91 -27.07 0.79 -5.17
N GLY A 92 -27.65 0.55 -6.35
CA GLY A 92 -28.58 1.47 -7.02
C GLY A 92 -27.93 2.61 -7.80
N ILE A 93 -26.65 2.92 -7.57
CA ILE A 93 -25.92 3.97 -8.30
C ILE A 93 -25.54 3.43 -9.68
N LYS A 94 -26.08 4.04 -10.75
CA LYS A 94 -25.86 3.61 -12.15
C LYS A 94 -24.46 3.93 -12.71
N ARG A 95 -23.74 4.87 -12.11
CA ARG A 95 -22.40 5.30 -12.55
C ARG A 95 -21.58 5.75 -11.34
N ARG A 96 -21.14 4.79 -10.53
CA ARG A 96 -20.16 5.04 -9.46
C ARG A 96 -18.77 5.03 -10.09
N VAL A 97 -18.09 6.16 -9.98
CA VAL A 97 -16.74 6.35 -10.50
C VAL A 97 -15.74 6.15 -9.37
N TYR A 98 -14.65 5.44 -9.67
CA TYR A 98 -13.47 5.28 -8.83
C TYR A 98 -12.28 5.87 -9.60
N LYS A 99 -11.53 6.77 -8.95
CA LYS A 99 -10.35 7.45 -9.50
C LYS A 99 -9.19 7.31 -8.52
N HIS A 100 -7.98 7.30 -9.05
CA HIS A 100 -6.77 7.51 -8.27
C HIS A 100 -5.94 8.59 -8.93
N SER A 101 -5.27 9.40 -8.14
CA SER A 101 -4.38 10.44 -8.64
C SER A 101 -2.93 9.94 -8.64
N LEU A 102 -2.23 10.23 -9.73
CA LEU A 102 -0.83 9.95 -9.94
C LEU A 102 -0.02 11.19 -9.53
N TYR A 103 0.97 10.97 -8.67
CA TYR A 103 1.86 12.00 -8.18
C TYR A 103 3.28 11.74 -8.66
N VAL A 104 4.09 12.79 -8.66
CA VAL A 104 5.53 12.75 -8.87
C VAL A 104 6.20 13.29 -7.62
N ILE A 105 7.14 12.51 -7.09
CA ILE A 105 7.98 12.93 -5.97
C ILE A 105 9.40 13.15 -6.50
N ARG A 106 10.02 14.26 -6.12
CA ARG A 106 11.42 14.55 -6.46
C ARG A 106 12.34 13.93 -5.42
N ASP A 107 13.30 13.12 -5.86
CA ASP A 107 14.38 12.62 -5.00
C ASP A 107 15.48 13.66 -4.76
N GLU A 108 16.50 13.32 -3.97
CA GLU A 108 17.62 14.23 -3.63
C GLU A 108 18.41 14.69 -4.88
N ASP A 109 18.41 13.89 -5.96
CA ASP A 109 18.97 14.25 -7.27
C ASP A 109 17.99 15.09 -8.13
N ASN A 110 16.84 15.50 -7.57
CA ASN A 110 15.73 16.16 -8.25
C ASN A 110 15.16 15.32 -9.43
N LYS A 111 15.30 13.99 -9.40
CA LYS A 111 14.72 13.11 -10.42
C LYS A 111 13.26 12.82 -10.07
N PRO A 112 12.34 12.88 -11.05
CA PRO A 112 10.93 12.62 -10.82
C PRO A 112 10.68 11.11 -10.67
N ARG A 113 10.14 10.69 -9.52
CA ARG A 113 9.67 9.33 -9.26
C ARG A 113 8.13 9.32 -9.26
N PRO A 114 7.47 8.71 -10.26
CA PRO A 114 6.01 8.65 -10.29
C PRO A 114 5.48 7.54 -9.36
N CYS A 115 4.41 7.83 -8.63
CA CYS A 115 3.71 6.87 -7.77
C CYS A 115 2.22 7.20 -7.64
N VAL A 116 1.40 6.17 -7.48
CA VAL A 116 -0.04 6.34 -7.19
C VAL A 116 -0.20 6.37 -5.68
N LEU A 117 -0.69 7.49 -5.15
CA LEU A 117 -0.82 7.73 -3.70
C LEU A 117 -2.29 7.92 -3.32
N GLU A 118 -2.66 7.40 -2.15
CA GLU A 118 -3.96 7.64 -1.55
C GLU A 118 -3.87 7.55 -0.02
N PHE A 119 -4.56 8.45 0.70
CA PHE A 119 -4.77 8.27 2.14
C PHE A 119 -5.85 7.22 2.40
N ALA A 120 -5.67 6.40 3.45
CA ALA A 120 -6.70 5.50 3.92
C ALA A 120 -7.90 6.29 4.49
N SER A 121 -8.86 6.63 3.64
CA SER A 121 -10.09 7.36 3.98
C SER A 121 -10.86 6.86 5.22
N PRO A 122 -10.86 5.56 5.62
CA PRO A 122 -11.49 5.13 6.87
C PRO A 122 -10.88 5.76 8.14
N LEU A 123 -9.63 6.25 8.10
CA LEU A 123 -9.02 6.96 9.23
C LEU A 123 -9.69 8.33 9.46
N GLN A 124 -10.25 8.95 8.42
CA GLN A 124 -11.01 10.20 8.55
C GLN A 124 -12.27 9.97 9.40
N THR A 125 -12.90 8.80 9.29
CA THR A 125 -14.00 8.39 10.19
C THR A 125 -13.52 8.27 11.64
N LEU A 126 -12.36 7.63 11.88
CA LEU A 126 -11.79 7.54 13.24
C LEU A 126 -11.42 8.93 13.81
N TYR A 127 -10.95 9.85 12.97
CA TYR A 127 -10.70 11.23 13.37
C TYR A 127 -12.00 11.97 13.71
N ALA A 128 -12.99 11.94 12.81
CA ALA A 128 -14.28 12.60 13.01
C ALA A 128 -15.00 12.10 14.28
N MET A 129 -14.98 10.78 14.53
CA MET A 129 -15.49 10.22 15.79
C MET A 129 -14.78 10.83 17.00
N SER A 130 -13.44 10.96 16.98
CA SER A 130 -12.69 11.51 18.13
C SER A 130 -12.91 13.01 18.40
N GLN A 131 -13.56 13.73 17.48
CA GLN A 131 -13.90 15.15 17.62
C GLN A 131 -15.39 15.38 17.89
N ASP A 132 -16.21 14.31 17.89
CA ASP A 132 -17.64 14.39 18.18
C ASP A 132 -17.88 14.12 19.68
N ASP A 133 -18.24 15.17 20.41
CA ASP A 133 -18.58 15.15 21.84
C ASP A 133 -19.67 14.13 22.20
N CYS A 134 -20.50 13.72 21.23
CA CYS A 134 -21.52 12.69 21.43
C CYS A 134 -20.93 11.26 21.49
N THR A 135 -19.64 11.07 21.19
CA THR A 135 -18.99 9.76 21.23
C THR A 135 -17.96 9.69 22.36
N ALA A 136 -17.94 8.58 23.10
CA ALA A 136 -16.96 8.34 24.17
C ALA A 136 -15.58 7.89 23.63
N PHE A 137 -15.12 8.49 22.52
CA PHE A 137 -14.01 8.03 21.70
C PHE A 137 -12.77 8.93 21.85
N SER A 138 -11.91 8.61 22.82
CA SER A 138 -10.73 9.45 23.12
C SER A 138 -9.62 9.36 22.06
N ARG A 139 -8.65 10.28 22.12
CA ARG A 139 -7.47 10.29 21.23
C ARG A 139 -6.63 9.02 21.33
N GLU A 140 -6.55 8.43 22.52
CA GLU A 140 -5.85 7.16 22.78
C GLU A 140 -6.59 6.00 22.10
N GLN A 141 -7.93 5.95 22.25
CA GLN A 141 -8.76 4.97 21.58
C GLN A 141 -8.69 5.11 20.05
N ARG A 142 -8.59 6.34 19.52
CA ARG A 142 -8.34 6.60 18.10
C ARG A 142 -7.03 5.94 17.62
N LEU A 143 -5.94 6.14 18.35
CA LEU A 143 -4.63 5.57 18.01
C LEU A 143 -4.65 4.02 18.09
N GLU A 144 -5.30 3.46 19.10
CA GLU A 144 -5.52 2.01 19.21
C GLU A 144 -6.33 1.45 18.03
N GLN A 145 -7.44 2.10 17.67
CA GLN A 145 -8.25 1.70 16.51
C GLN A 145 -7.50 1.90 15.19
N ALA A 146 -6.67 2.93 15.03
CA ALA A 146 -5.85 3.13 13.83
C ALA A 146 -4.82 1.99 13.65
N ARG A 147 -4.14 1.61 14.74
CA ARG A 147 -3.21 0.47 14.78
C ARG A 147 -3.94 -0.86 14.54
N LEU A 148 -5.14 -1.04 15.07
CA LEU A 148 -5.98 -2.22 14.82
C LEU A 148 -6.50 -2.28 13.36
N PHE A 149 -6.85 -1.13 12.78
CA PHE A 149 -7.25 -1.01 11.37
C PHE A 149 -6.11 -1.42 10.45
N TYR A 150 -4.91 -0.89 10.68
CA TYR A 150 -3.71 -1.24 9.93
C TYR A 150 -3.46 -2.77 9.95
N ARG A 151 -3.42 -3.38 11.14
CA ARG A 151 -3.20 -4.83 11.30
C ARG A 151 -4.28 -5.64 10.58
N THR A 152 -5.56 -5.33 10.85
CA THR A 152 -6.69 -6.03 10.22
C THR A 152 -6.65 -5.91 8.69
N LEU A 153 -6.32 -4.73 8.16
CA LEU A 153 -6.24 -4.51 6.71
C LEU A 153 -5.06 -5.27 6.10
N GLN A 154 -3.91 -5.29 6.77
CA GLN A 154 -2.74 -6.08 6.37
C GLN A 154 -3.07 -7.58 6.32
N ASP A 155 -3.73 -8.12 7.34
CA ASP A 155 -4.14 -9.52 7.42
C ASP A 155 -5.12 -9.90 6.27
N ILE A 156 -6.16 -9.07 6.06
CA ILE A 156 -7.14 -9.26 4.98
C ILE A 156 -6.45 -9.25 3.60
N LEU A 157 -5.58 -8.26 3.34
CA LEU A 157 -4.91 -8.13 2.05
C LEU A 157 -3.88 -9.24 1.81
N SER A 158 -3.15 -9.68 2.85
CA SER A 158 -2.22 -10.81 2.75
C SER A 158 -2.90 -12.13 2.35
N THR A 159 -4.18 -12.27 2.67
CA THR A 159 -5.01 -13.43 2.30
C THR A 159 -5.57 -13.31 0.86
N SER A 160 -5.55 -12.12 0.27
CA SER A 160 -6.22 -11.82 -1.01
C SER A 160 -5.29 -11.92 -2.22
N ARG A 161 -5.39 -13.03 -2.94
CA ARG A 161 -4.64 -13.25 -4.21
C ARG A 161 -4.97 -12.23 -5.30
N GLU A 162 -6.20 -11.72 -5.34
CA GLU A 162 -6.65 -10.73 -6.35
C GLU A 162 -6.01 -9.35 -6.13
N CYS A 163 -5.60 -9.04 -4.89
CA CYS A 163 -4.98 -7.77 -4.52
C CYS A 163 -3.44 -7.87 -4.41
N ALA A 164 -2.90 -9.08 -4.28
CA ALA A 164 -1.48 -9.32 -4.07
C ALA A 164 -0.61 -8.65 -5.13
N GLY A 165 0.47 -7.99 -4.69
CA GLY A 165 1.44 -7.32 -5.57
C GLY A 165 1.00 -5.96 -6.12
N MET A 166 -0.26 -5.53 -5.97
CA MET A 166 -0.76 -4.24 -6.52
C MET A 166 -0.87 -3.10 -5.49
N TYR A 167 -0.46 -3.32 -4.23
CA TYR A 167 -0.52 -2.30 -3.16
C TYR A 167 0.77 -2.27 -2.32
N ARG A 168 1.00 -1.13 -1.67
CA ARG A 168 1.96 -0.96 -0.56
C ARG A 168 1.24 -0.22 0.58
N LEU A 169 1.26 -0.76 1.79
CA LEU A 169 0.78 -0.04 2.98
C LEU A 169 1.95 0.75 3.58
N ILE A 170 1.75 2.04 3.85
CA ILE A 170 2.73 2.94 4.45
C ILE A 170 2.13 3.50 5.74
N ALA A 171 2.41 2.85 6.88
CA ALA A 171 1.97 3.31 8.19
C ALA A 171 3.06 4.16 8.86
N TYR A 172 2.67 5.32 9.38
CA TYR A 172 3.59 6.23 10.08
C TYR A 172 2.90 6.97 11.22
N GLU A 173 3.69 7.38 12.21
CA GLU A 173 3.22 8.19 13.33
C GLU A 173 3.82 9.59 13.17
N GLY A 174 2.98 10.57 12.80
CA GLY A 174 3.42 11.95 12.60
C GLY A 174 3.71 12.63 13.94
N GLU A 175 4.97 12.94 14.22
CA GLU A 175 5.38 13.60 15.47
C GLU A 175 5.02 15.10 15.49
N CYS A 176 3.76 15.40 15.77
CA CYS A 176 3.30 16.76 16.08
C CYS A 176 3.72 17.16 17.51
N GLY A 177 5.01 17.52 17.68
CA GLY A 177 5.50 18.39 18.76
C GLY A 177 6.21 17.72 19.94
N TRP A 178 7.54 17.66 19.89
CA TRP A 178 8.37 17.58 21.09
C TRP A 178 8.30 18.92 21.85
N TYR A 179 7.48 19.00 22.89
CA TYR A 179 7.54 20.11 23.83
C TYR A 179 8.85 20.07 24.64
N ALA A 180 9.34 21.25 25.00
CA ALA A 180 10.69 21.44 25.51
C ALA A 180 10.96 20.80 26.87
N GLY A 181 12.14 20.16 26.97
CA GLY A 181 13.02 20.17 28.15
C GLY A 181 12.52 19.57 29.47
N SER A 182 12.96 18.35 29.77
CA SER A 182 13.80 18.05 30.95
C SER A 182 14.31 16.60 30.97
N PRO A 183 15.44 16.29 31.65
CA PRO A 183 16.15 15.04 31.46
C PRO A 183 15.81 13.93 32.48
N ALA A 184 16.12 12.70 32.04
CA ALA A 184 16.44 11.51 32.85
C ALA A 184 15.37 10.92 33.80
N GLN A 185 14.95 9.68 33.47
CA GLN A 185 15.26 8.54 34.34
C GLN A 185 15.32 7.20 33.58
N SER A 186 16.00 6.23 34.21
CA SER A 186 16.73 5.11 33.59
C SER A 186 15.90 3.94 33.02
N PRO A 187 16.51 3.05 32.20
CA PRO A 187 15.78 2.09 31.38
C PRO A 187 15.70 0.67 31.98
N ALA A 188 14.56 0.00 31.78
CA ALA A 188 14.44 -1.45 31.80
C ALA A 188 13.27 -1.92 30.91
N SER A 189 13.45 -3.04 30.22
CA SER A 189 12.43 -3.70 29.37
C SER A 189 12.04 -3.01 28.05
N ALA A 190 13.03 -2.90 27.13
CA ALA A 190 12.77 -2.74 25.70
C ALA A 190 13.66 -3.69 24.86
N ARG A 191 13.12 -4.86 24.52
CA ARG A 191 13.54 -5.84 23.49
C ARG A 191 12.20 -6.42 22.99
N THR A 192 11.72 -6.33 21.75
CA THR A 192 12.33 -6.43 20.41
C THR A 192 11.28 -5.93 19.39
N GLN A 193 11.55 -5.25 18.26
CA GLN A 193 12.77 -4.60 17.75
C GLN A 193 12.42 -3.76 16.50
N THR A 194 12.59 -2.43 16.56
CA THR A 194 12.63 -1.54 15.37
C THR A 194 13.77 -0.55 15.56
N ARG A 195 14.90 -0.79 14.88
CA ARG A 195 16.08 0.08 14.95
C ARG A 195 16.82 0.02 13.63
N LEU A 196 16.71 1.08 12.82
CA LEU A 196 17.68 1.43 11.78
C LEU A 196 17.41 2.87 11.28
N CYS A 197 18.03 3.82 11.97
CA CYS A 197 18.41 5.13 11.47
C CYS A 197 19.65 5.53 12.28
N LEU A 198 20.84 5.53 11.66
CA LEU A 198 22.06 6.17 12.16
C LEU A 198 23.21 6.05 11.14
N SER A 199 23.17 6.91 10.13
CA SER A 199 24.37 7.42 9.46
C SER A 199 24.07 8.83 8.94
N SER A 200 24.59 9.83 9.66
CA SER A 200 24.66 11.26 9.29
C SER A 200 23.38 11.91 8.71
N ALA A 201 22.58 12.53 9.57
CA ALA A 201 21.62 13.57 9.16
C ALA A 201 22.18 14.96 9.52
N PRO A 202 22.13 15.96 8.62
CA PRO A 202 22.39 17.36 8.96
C PRO A 202 21.18 17.98 9.65
N GLU A 203 21.40 18.76 10.70
CA GLU A 203 20.34 19.52 11.38
C GLU A 203 19.93 20.76 10.56
N SER A 204 18.77 20.70 9.90
CA SER A 204 18.07 21.88 9.33
C SER A 204 16.56 21.77 9.52
N ALA A 205 15.87 22.91 9.64
CA ALA A 205 14.41 22.96 9.75
C ALA A 205 13.69 22.44 8.49
N GLU A 206 14.36 22.45 7.33
CA GLU A 206 13.86 21.92 6.04
C GLU A 206 13.61 20.41 6.08
N VAL A 207 14.30 19.67 6.96
CA VAL A 207 14.10 18.21 7.14
C VAL A 207 12.68 17.90 7.64
N LYS A 208 11.97 18.88 8.22
CA LYS A 208 10.61 18.70 8.76
C LYS A 208 9.50 18.89 7.72
N SER A 209 9.71 19.68 6.65
CA SER A 209 8.71 19.89 5.59
C SER A 209 8.65 18.74 4.58
N HIS A 210 9.70 17.90 4.53
CA HIS A 210 9.88 16.88 3.50
C HIS A 210 9.83 15.43 4.01
N PHE A 211 9.27 15.23 5.21
CA PHE A 211 9.19 13.90 5.82
C PHE A 211 8.35 12.92 4.98
N LEU A 212 7.23 13.37 4.41
CA LEU A 212 6.29 12.48 3.72
C LEU A 212 6.85 12.00 2.37
N SER A 213 7.43 12.92 1.59
CA SER A 213 8.15 12.60 0.36
C SER A 213 9.33 11.66 0.62
N GLY A 214 10.16 11.94 1.63
CA GLY A 214 11.27 11.06 2.03
C GLY A 214 10.80 9.65 2.43
N LEU A 215 9.72 9.55 3.20
CA LEU A 215 9.11 8.26 3.58
C LEU A 215 8.60 7.47 2.36
N ILE A 216 7.93 8.14 1.43
CA ILE A 216 7.42 7.49 0.21
C ILE A 216 8.58 7.07 -0.70
N LEU A 217 9.60 7.92 -0.89
CA LEU A 217 10.80 7.59 -1.67
C LEU A 217 11.54 6.38 -1.10
N TRP A 218 11.67 6.28 0.23
CA TRP A 218 12.23 5.09 0.88
C TRP A 218 11.43 3.83 0.53
N HIS A 219 10.10 3.91 0.60
CA HIS A 219 9.21 2.80 0.23
C HIS A 219 9.30 2.42 -1.26
N LEU A 220 9.40 3.40 -2.15
CA LEU A 220 9.60 3.18 -3.59
C LEU A 220 10.94 2.47 -3.83
N GLN A 221 12.04 2.94 -3.22
CA GLN A 221 13.36 2.35 -3.37
C GLN A 221 13.44 0.91 -2.84
N GLN A 222 12.78 0.61 -1.71
CA GLN A 222 12.63 -0.76 -1.21
C GLN A 222 11.90 -1.64 -2.22
N GLN A 223 10.81 -1.14 -2.80
CA GLN A 223 10.05 -1.84 -3.83
C GLN A 223 10.87 -2.10 -5.12
N GLN A 224 11.67 -1.13 -5.59
CA GLN A 224 12.59 -1.35 -6.73
C GLN A 224 13.57 -2.50 -6.43
N HIS A 225 14.09 -2.57 -5.20
CA HIS A 225 15.03 -3.61 -4.77
C HIS A 225 14.36 -4.98 -4.62
N GLU A 226 13.19 -5.05 -3.98
CA GLU A 226 12.38 -6.27 -3.87
C GLU A 226 12.11 -6.89 -5.26
N GLU A 227 11.76 -6.09 -6.26
CA GLU A 227 11.49 -6.58 -7.62
C GLU A 227 12.75 -6.96 -8.40
N TYR A 228 13.86 -6.24 -8.21
CA TYR A 228 15.16 -6.61 -8.79
C TYR A 228 15.65 -7.97 -8.27
N MET A 229 15.59 -8.20 -6.94
CA MET A 229 16.03 -9.46 -6.33
C MET A 229 15.21 -10.66 -6.82
N VAL A 230 13.89 -10.50 -7.01
CA VAL A 230 13.02 -11.55 -7.58
C VAL A 230 13.36 -11.86 -9.04
N GLN A 231 13.88 -10.89 -9.81
CA GLN A 231 14.37 -11.12 -11.18
C GLN A 231 15.75 -11.80 -11.22
N GLU A 232 16.59 -11.59 -10.20
CA GLU A 232 17.92 -12.20 -10.09
C GLU A 232 17.84 -13.65 -9.55
N GLU A 233 16.87 -13.98 -8.71
CA GLU A 233 16.59 -15.36 -8.28
C GLU A 233 16.01 -16.26 -9.39
N LEU A 234 15.49 -15.68 -10.47
CA LEU A 234 15.13 -16.42 -11.68
C LEU A 234 16.39 -16.73 -12.50
N PRO A 235 16.76 -18.00 -12.72
CA PRO A 235 18.03 -18.33 -13.38
C PRO A 235 18.14 -17.70 -14.77
N TRP A 236 19.23 -16.94 -14.99
CA TRP A 236 19.61 -16.42 -16.30
C TRP A 236 20.03 -17.55 -17.25
N GLY A 237 19.04 -18.29 -17.73
CA GLY A 237 19.21 -19.52 -18.51
C GLY A 237 17.98 -19.96 -19.33
N ALA A 238 16.88 -19.19 -19.29
CA ALA A 238 15.72 -19.37 -20.16
C ALA A 238 15.69 -18.34 -21.31
N GLY A 239 16.86 -18.08 -21.90
CA GLY A 239 16.96 -17.29 -23.13
C GLY A 239 16.33 -18.06 -24.30
N SER A 240 15.46 -17.39 -25.04
CA SER A 240 14.73 -17.92 -26.20
C SER A 240 15.57 -18.83 -27.11
N SER A 241 15.32 -20.13 -27.04
CA SER A 241 15.69 -21.14 -28.03
C SER A 241 14.60 -22.19 -28.03
N GLU A 242 14.23 -22.67 -29.22
CA GLU A 242 13.02 -23.44 -29.51
C GLU A 242 12.69 -24.53 -28.47
N LEU A 243 11.46 -24.52 -27.95
CA LEU A 243 10.79 -25.74 -27.48
C LEU A 243 10.39 -26.60 -28.70
N SER A 244 11.39 -27.06 -29.44
CA SER A 244 11.23 -28.14 -30.40
C SER A 244 10.97 -29.43 -29.60
N LEU A 245 9.68 -29.74 -29.43
CA LEU A 245 9.19 -30.99 -28.85
C LEU A 245 9.74 -32.18 -29.65
N GLN A 246 10.91 -32.68 -29.28
CA GLN A 246 11.39 -33.98 -29.71
C GLN A 246 10.55 -35.06 -29.03
N VAL A 247 9.42 -35.37 -29.67
CA VAL A 247 8.67 -36.59 -29.37
C VAL A 247 9.58 -37.77 -29.67
N SER A 248 10.07 -38.42 -28.62
CA SER A 248 10.92 -39.60 -28.73
C SER A 248 10.16 -40.71 -29.44
N ALA A 249 10.73 -41.27 -30.51
CA ALA A 249 10.05 -42.19 -31.42
C ALA A 249 9.85 -43.63 -30.86
N SER A 250 9.77 -43.77 -29.53
CA SER A 250 9.66 -45.05 -28.82
C SER A 250 8.25 -45.35 -28.28
N ASP A 251 7.34 -44.38 -28.25
CA ASP A 251 5.95 -44.54 -27.77
C ASP A 251 4.90 -44.41 -28.89
N LEU A 252 5.20 -45.00 -30.06
CA LEU A 252 4.22 -45.19 -31.14
C LEU A 252 3.46 -46.50 -30.89
N PRO A 253 2.11 -46.48 -30.71
CA PRO A 253 1.35 -47.71 -30.51
C PRO A 253 1.44 -48.59 -31.76
N GLN A 254 1.85 -49.85 -31.58
CA GLN A 254 1.90 -50.81 -32.68
C GLN A 254 0.50 -51.09 -33.23
N PRO A 255 0.32 -51.17 -34.56
CA PRO A 255 -0.96 -51.55 -35.15
C PRO A 255 -1.31 -52.99 -34.79
N LEU A 256 -2.57 -53.21 -34.42
CA LEU A 256 -3.14 -54.54 -34.20
C LEU A 256 -2.94 -55.41 -35.45
N ARG A 257 -2.37 -56.61 -35.27
CA ARG A 257 -2.35 -57.63 -36.32
C ARG A 257 -3.79 -58.05 -36.63
N SER A 258 -4.22 -57.88 -37.87
CA SER A 258 -5.39 -58.59 -38.40
C SER A 258 -4.94 -59.96 -38.89
N ASP A 259 -5.30 -61.02 -38.18
CA ASP A 259 -5.13 -62.37 -38.69
C ASP A 259 -6.07 -62.58 -39.90
N CYS A 260 -5.49 -62.94 -41.04
CA CYS A 260 -6.21 -63.32 -42.25
C CYS A 260 -5.39 -64.35 -43.04
N SER A 261 -5.91 -65.57 -43.13
CA SER A 261 -5.39 -66.77 -43.82
C SER A 261 -4.27 -67.53 -43.10
#